data_AF-A0A9N9ISF8-F1
#
_entry.id   AF-A0A9N9ISF8-F1
#
_cell.length_a   1.000
_cell.length_b   1.000
_cell.length_c   1.000
_cell.angle_alpha   90.00
_cell.angle_beta   90.00
_cell.angle_gamma   90.00
#
_symmetry.space_group_name_H-M   'P 1'
#
loop_
_entity.id
_entity.type
_entity.pdbx_description
1 polymer ?
#
loop_
_entity_poly.entity_id
_entity_poly.type
_entity_poly.pdbx_seq_one_letter_code
_entity_poly.pdbx_strand_id
1 'polypeptide(L)'
;MAPQLNEDCLSHIFNYLSQSADDIAILFPCALVNRTWCKASMPLLWSNPWAIRSCSDLARRHELLINAYISNLPQHSKDSLANVQINIKAAQRTSAFDYASFLKHLKLSSFGSSVKFWIDRSLKNGIINHDSQQMIHYLIVEHVTKLLLTRSSSLRSLDLRYCDDEMLDCLEILASVLENTTEALDCLIYLKDFKYSGSNQVMPRIFASLTSKCQNIKQL
;
A
#
# COMPACT_ATOMS: atom_id res chain seq x y z
N MET A 1 7.55 6.80 40.08
CA MET A 1 7.66 6.71 38.59
C MET A 1 6.34 6.13 38.10
N ALA A 2 5.65 6.78 37.16
CA ALA A 2 4.44 6.20 36.60
C ALA A 2 4.78 4.89 35.86
N PRO A 3 3.99 3.81 36.00
CA PRO A 3 4.25 2.56 35.29
C PRO A 3 4.19 2.80 33.78
N GLN A 4 5.22 2.34 33.06
CA GLN A 4 5.21 2.38 31.60
C GLN A 4 4.22 1.32 31.10
N LEU A 5 3.23 1.73 30.31
CA LEU A 5 2.34 0.82 29.61
C LEU A 5 3.15 0.01 28.59
N ASN A 6 2.90 -1.31 28.56
CA ASN A 6 3.50 -2.18 27.56
C ASN A 6 2.84 -2.00 26.18
N GLU A 7 3.40 -2.65 25.16
CA GLU A 7 2.95 -2.56 23.78
C GLU A 7 1.49 -3.01 23.60
N ASP A 8 1.06 -4.06 24.31
CA ASP A 8 -0.31 -4.59 24.22
C ASP A 8 -1.34 -3.60 24.78
N CYS A 9 -1.08 -3.02 25.95
CA CYS A 9 -1.94 -2.00 26.53
C CYS A 9 -2.04 -0.76 25.63
N LEU A 10 -0.91 -0.30 25.08
CA LEU A 10 -0.87 0.82 24.15
C LEU A 10 -1.65 0.50 22.86
N SER A 11 -1.50 -0.70 22.31
CA SER A 11 -2.23 -1.14 21.13
C SER A 11 -3.74 -1.11 21.37
N HIS A 12 -4.19 -1.53 22.56
CA HIS A 12 -5.61 -1.49 22.92
C HIS A 12 -6.14 -0.06 23.03
N ILE A 13 -5.37 0.83 23.68
CA ILE A 13 -5.71 2.26 23.80
C ILE A 13 -5.76 2.92 22.41
N PHE A 14 -4.73 2.72 21.59
CA PHE A 14 -4.67 3.31 20.25
C PHE A 14 -5.79 2.81 19.37
N ASN A 15 -6.13 1.52 19.44
CA ASN A 15 -7.26 0.98 18.71
C ASN A 15 -8.57 1.66 19.14
N TYR A 16 -8.77 1.90 20.44
CA TYR A 16 -9.93 2.67 20.93
C TYR A 16 -9.93 4.13 20.44
N LEU A 17 -8.75 4.76 20.32
CA LEU A 17 -8.62 6.12 19.82
C LEU A 17 -8.78 6.24 18.30
N SER A 18 -8.62 5.15 17.54
CA SER A 18 -8.57 5.18 16.07
C SER A 18 -9.75 4.42 15.41
N GLN A 19 -10.97 4.69 15.87
CA GLN A 19 -12.17 3.98 15.40
C GLN A 19 -12.67 4.47 14.03
N SER A 20 -12.36 5.70 13.64
CA SER A 20 -12.66 6.24 12.31
C SER A 20 -11.40 6.56 11.50
N ALA A 21 -11.56 6.70 10.18
CA ALA A 21 -10.45 7.06 9.29
C ALA A 21 -9.84 8.44 9.61
N ASP A 22 -10.64 9.36 10.13
CA ASP A 22 -10.19 10.68 10.55
C ASP A 22 -9.42 10.61 11.88
N ASP A 23 -9.83 9.71 12.78
CA ASP A 23 -9.16 9.50 14.07
C ASP A 23 -7.80 8.80 13.94
N ILE A 24 -7.58 7.99 12.90
CA ILE A 24 -6.28 7.34 12.66
C ILE A 24 -5.14 8.39 12.59
N ALA A 25 -5.44 9.62 12.16
CA ALA A 25 -4.48 10.72 12.15
C ALA A 25 -3.86 11.03 13.53
N ILE A 26 -4.62 10.79 14.61
CA ILE A 26 -4.20 11.02 16.00
C ILE A 26 -3.01 10.11 16.38
N LEU A 27 -2.88 8.96 15.71
CA LEU A 27 -1.80 8.02 15.99
C LEU A 27 -0.44 8.49 15.46
N PHE A 28 -0.39 9.47 14.54
CA PHE A 28 0.88 9.99 14.03
C PHE A 28 1.73 10.63 15.14
N PRO A 29 1.21 11.59 15.94
CA PRO A 29 1.92 12.07 17.13
C PRO A 29 2.30 10.96 18.11
N CYS A 30 1.41 9.98 18.34
CA CYS A 30 1.71 8.86 19.23
C CYS A 30 2.95 8.07 18.77
N ALA A 31 3.10 7.88 17.45
CA ALA A 31 4.24 7.18 16.88
C ALA A 31 5.59 7.87 17.12
N LEU A 32 5.58 9.18 17.40
CA LEU A 32 6.78 10.00 17.59
C LEU A 32 7.21 10.10 19.07
N VAL A 33 6.42 9.58 20.01
CA VAL A 33 6.71 9.71 21.45
C VAL A 33 7.95 8.91 21.85
N ASN A 34 7.97 7.61 21.56
CA ASN A 34 9.10 6.72 21.81
C ASN A 34 8.96 5.42 21.00
N ARG A 35 9.97 4.54 21.06
CA ARG A 35 9.99 3.28 20.30
C ARG A 35 8.81 2.35 20.62
N THR A 36 8.37 2.28 21.87
CA THR A 36 7.26 1.40 22.27
C THR A 36 5.93 1.90 21.69
N TRP A 37 5.69 3.21 21.77
CA TRP A 37 4.50 3.83 21.18
C TRP A 37 4.52 3.77 19.65
N CYS A 38 5.70 3.94 19.04
CA CYS A 38 5.91 3.75 17.61
C CYS A 38 5.49 2.33 17.16
N LYS A 39 5.98 1.29 17.84
CA LYS A 39 5.63 -0.10 17.52
C LYS A 39 4.13 -0.38 17.65
N ALA A 40 3.48 0.10 18.71
CA ALA A 40 2.04 -0.10 18.91
C ALA A 40 1.17 0.67 17.90
N SER A 41 1.61 1.85 17.44
CA SER A 41 0.84 2.71 16.52
C SER A 41 1.00 2.35 15.04
N MET A 42 2.18 1.88 14.62
CA MET A 42 2.47 1.60 13.20
C MET A 42 1.51 0.61 12.53
N PRO A 43 1.16 -0.53 13.15
CA PRO A 43 0.21 -1.48 12.56
C PRO A 43 -1.19 -0.87 12.32
N LEU A 44 -1.60 0.08 13.16
CA LEU A 44 -2.88 0.77 13.03
C LEU A 44 -2.82 1.84 11.94
N LEU A 45 -1.78 2.68 11.95
CA LEU A 45 -1.52 3.71 10.93
C LEU A 45 -1.42 3.13 9.52
N TRP A 46 -0.74 2.00 9.36
CA TRP A 46 -0.53 1.36 8.07
C TRP A 46 -1.61 0.35 7.68
N SER A 47 -2.64 0.15 8.51
CA SER A 47 -3.76 -0.73 8.17
C SER A 47 -4.57 -0.22 6.97
N ASN A 48 -4.70 1.10 6.84
CA ASN A 48 -5.28 1.79 5.69
C ASN A 48 -4.53 3.11 5.45
N PRO A 49 -3.34 3.05 4.81
CA PRO A 49 -2.42 4.19 4.75
C PRO A 49 -2.95 5.35 3.91
N TRP A 50 -3.97 5.11 3.07
CA TRP A 50 -4.63 6.12 2.25
C TRP A 50 -5.93 6.67 2.86
N ALA A 51 -6.36 6.20 4.04
CA ALA A 51 -7.62 6.64 4.66
C ALA A 51 -7.58 8.08 5.16
N ILE A 52 -6.45 8.47 5.75
CA ILE A 52 -6.34 9.76 6.45
C ILE A 52 -6.33 10.86 5.39
N ARG A 53 -7.29 11.79 5.46
CA ARG A 53 -7.43 12.91 4.50
C ARG A 53 -7.06 14.26 5.10
N SER A 54 -7.14 14.38 6.42
CA SER A 54 -6.75 15.59 7.14
C SER A 54 -5.24 15.58 7.39
N CYS A 55 -4.47 16.13 6.45
CA CYS A 55 -3.04 16.38 6.63
C CYS A 55 -2.68 17.69 5.92
N SER A 56 -1.91 18.55 6.58
CA SER A 56 -1.48 19.85 6.04
C SER A 56 -0.59 19.72 4.80
N ASP A 57 0.09 18.59 4.63
CA ASP A 57 0.96 18.30 3.47
C ASP A 57 0.68 16.89 2.91
N LEU A 58 -0.46 16.76 2.22
CA LEU A 58 -0.85 15.53 1.54
C LEU A 58 0.21 15.06 0.52
N ALA A 59 0.84 16.00 -0.18
CA ALA A 59 1.84 15.68 -1.20
C ALA A 59 3.07 14.99 -0.59
N ARG A 60 3.61 15.53 0.52
CA ARG A 60 4.73 14.89 1.23
C ARG A 60 4.32 13.55 1.82
N ARG A 61 3.07 13.41 2.24
CA ARG A 61 2.61 12.12 2.76
C ARG A 61 2.52 11.05 1.69
N HIS A 62 1.94 11.34 0.52
CA HIS A 62 1.96 10.41 -0.61
C HIS A 62 3.40 10.02 -0.97
N GLU A 63 4.31 10.99 -0.96
CA GLU A 63 5.74 10.73 -1.19
C GLU A 63 6.32 9.74 -0.17
N LEU A 64 6.10 9.99 1.13
CA LEU A 64 6.59 9.13 2.21
C LEU A 64 5.98 7.73 2.18
N LEU A 65 4.70 7.60 1.82
CA LEU A 65 4.01 6.31 1.69
C LEU A 65 4.63 5.46 0.59
N ILE A 66 4.82 6.03 -0.61
CA ILE A 66 5.42 5.30 -1.73
C ILE A 66 6.89 4.97 -1.42
N ASN A 67 7.65 5.90 -0.84
CA ASN A 67 9.02 5.64 -0.41
C ASN A 67 9.12 4.51 0.63
N ALA A 68 8.17 4.43 1.57
CA ALA A 68 8.13 3.35 2.56
C ALA A 68 7.98 1.99 1.88
N TYR A 69 7.06 1.85 0.93
CA TYR A 69 6.89 0.61 0.18
C TYR A 69 8.09 0.28 -0.71
N ILE A 70 8.66 1.27 -1.43
CA ILE A 70 9.89 1.07 -2.22
C ILE A 70 11.03 0.57 -1.33
N SER A 71 11.16 1.10 -0.10
CA SER A 71 12.21 0.65 0.83
C SER A 71 11.99 -0.77 1.35
N ASN A 72 10.75 -1.28 1.35
CA ASN A 72 10.41 -2.65 1.70
C ASN A 72 10.46 -3.63 0.51
N LEU A 73 10.69 -3.17 -0.71
CA LEU A 73 10.80 -4.06 -1.86
C LEU A 73 11.96 -5.07 -1.72
N PRO A 74 11.81 -6.28 -2.25
CA PRO A 74 12.93 -7.21 -2.40
C PRO A 74 14.07 -6.62 -3.23
N GLN A 75 15.29 -7.13 -3.04
CA GLN A 75 16.47 -6.58 -3.72
C GLN A 75 16.34 -6.59 -5.25
N HIS A 76 15.83 -7.68 -5.85
CA HIS A 76 15.65 -7.77 -7.30
C HIS A 76 14.72 -6.67 -7.86
N SER A 77 13.64 -6.33 -7.13
CA SER A 77 12.73 -5.24 -7.52
C SER A 77 13.40 -3.87 -7.40
N LYS A 78 14.25 -3.69 -6.37
CA LYS A 78 15.06 -2.47 -6.20
C LYS A 78 16.10 -2.33 -7.31
N ASP A 79 16.72 -3.42 -7.72
CA ASP A 79 17.70 -3.45 -8.81
C ASP A 79 17.04 -3.12 -10.16
N SER A 80 15.85 -3.65 -10.41
CA SER A 80 15.05 -3.30 -11.60
C SER A 80 14.73 -1.81 -11.66
N LEU A 81 14.37 -1.19 -10.53
CA LEU A 81 14.17 0.26 -10.45
C LEU A 81 15.48 1.06 -10.66
N ALA A 82 16.62 0.55 -10.16
CA ALA A 82 17.92 1.19 -10.33
C ALA A 82 18.42 1.16 -11.78
N ASN A 83 18.11 0.09 -12.52
CA ASN A 83 18.49 -0.08 -13.93
C ASN A 83 17.88 0.97 -14.87
N VAL A 84 16.79 1.62 -14.47
CA VAL A 84 16.18 2.75 -15.19
C VAL A 84 16.94 4.07 -14.90
N GLN A 85 18.18 3.98 -14.38
CA GLN A 85 19.10 5.08 -14.07
C GLN A 85 18.56 6.09 -13.04
N ILE A 86 17.85 5.60 -12.02
CA ILE A 86 17.17 6.46 -11.04
C ILE A 86 17.88 6.42 -9.70
N ASN A 87 18.18 7.59 -9.15
CA ASN A 87 18.64 7.71 -7.77
C ASN A 87 17.45 7.74 -6.78
N ILE A 88 16.65 6.66 -6.74
CA ILE A 88 15.58 6.53 -5.74
C ILE A 88 16.23 6.24 -4.39
N LYS A 89 16.50 7.29 -3.61
CA LYS A 89 17.08 7.17 -2.26
C LYS A 89 16.29 6.22 -1.35
N ALA A 90 14.98 6.05 -1.58
CA ALA A 90 14.16 5.11 -0.83
C ALA A 90 14.55 3.64 -1.10
N ALA A 91 14.96 3.29 -2.32
CA ALA A 91 15.40 1.94 -2.65
C ALA A 91 16.71 1.56 -1.93
N GLN A 92 17.54 2.54 -1.60
CA GLN A 92 18.80 2.37 -0.87
C GLN A 92 18.62 2.22 0.65
N ARG A 93 17.40 2.39 1.17
CA ARG A 93 17.12 2.34 2.61
C ARG A 93 16.58 0.98 3.01
N THR A 94 16.91 0.58 4.25
CA THR A 94 16.24 -0.51 4.94
C THR A 94 15.08 0.07 5.75
N SER A 95 13.88 -0.47 5.55
CA SER A 95 12.71 -0.06 6.32
C SER A 95 12.83 -0.50 7.78
N ALA A 96 12.32 0.32 8.70
CA ALA A 96 12.24 -0.02 10.12
C ALA A 96 11.13 -1.05 10.42
N PHE A 97 10.15 -1.17 9.52
CA PHE A 97 8.99 -2.03 9.67
C PHE A 97 8.71 -2.78 8.36
N ASP A 98 7.96 -3.87 8.47
CA ASP A 98 7.37 -4.52 7.31
C ASP A 98 6.00 -3.91 6.98
N TYR A 99 6.02 -2.73 6.36
CA TYR A 99 4.80 -1.94 6.14
C TYR A 99 3.73 -2.71 5.35
N ALA A 100 4.14 -3.58 4.42
CA ALA A 100 3.23 -4.39 3.63
C ALA A 100 2.43 -5.40 4.50
N SER A 101 3.04 -5.96 5.55
CA SER A 101 2.35 -6.89 6.46
C SER A 101 1.21 -6.26 7.25
N PHE A 102 1.27 -4.95 7.48
CA PHE A 102 0.27 -4.22 8.25
C PHE A 102 -0.98 -3.87 7.43
N LEU A 103 -0.90 -3.93 6.10
CA LEU A 103 -1.98 -3.50 5.22
C LEU A 103 -3.23 -4.38 5.38
N LYS A 104 -4.37 -3.76 5.67
CA LYS A 104 -5.69 -4.39 5.76
C LYS A 104 -6.68 -3.90 4.70
N HIS A 105 -6.51 -2.69 4.18
CA HIS A 105 -7.42 -2.10 3.21
C HIS A 105 -6.63 -1.51 2.04
N LEU A 106 -6.84 -2.07 0.85
CA LEU A 106 -6.25 -1.58 -0.39
C LEU A 106 -7.33 -0.96 -1.27
N LYS A 107 -7.26 0.36 -1.46
CA LYS A 107 -8.04 1.06 -2.49
C LYS A 107 -7.13 1.37 -3.67
N LEU A 108 -7.35 0.67 -4.79
CA LEU A 108 -6.44 0.71 -5.94
C LEU A 108 -6.33 2.11 -6.54
N SER A 109 -7.45 2.83 -6.69
CA SER A 109 -7.45 4.21 -7.20
C SER A 109 -6.62 5.15 -6.31
N SER A 110 -6.68 5.00 -4.97
CA SER A 110 -5.87 5.81 -4.06
C SER A 110 -4.37 5.47 -4.12
N PHE A 111 -4.05 4.18 -4.29
CA PHE A 111 -2.68 3.74 -4.51
C PHE A 111 -2.12 4.30 -5.83
N GLY A 112 -2.83 4.07 -6.95
CA GLY A 112 -2.44 4.56 -8.28
C GLY A 112 -2.25 6.08 -8.31
N SER A 113 -3.19 6.85 -7.75
CA SER A 113 -3.03 8.31 -7.62
C SER A 113 -1.78 8.68 -6.82
N SER A 114 -1.47 7.95 -5.75
CA SER A 114 -0.27 8.21 -4.94
C SER A 114 1.02 7.98 -5.71
N VAL A 115 1.07 6.96 -6.57
CA VAL A 115 2.21 6.70 -7.44
C VAL A 115 2.35 7.81 -8.48
N LYS A 116 1.26 8.22 -9.13
CA LYS A 116 1.25 9.37 -10.06
C LYS A 116 1.76 10.65 -9.39
N PHE A 117 1.28 10.99 -8.19
CA PHE A 117 1.78 12.12 -7.42
C PHE A 117 3.27 12.00 -7.06
N TRP A 118 3.73 10.81 -6.68
CA TRP A 118 5.14 10.57 -6.37
C TRP A 118 6.02 10.77 -7.62
N ILE A 119 5.57 10.32 -8.78
CA ILE A 119 6.23 10.52 -10.07
C ILE A 119 6.30 12.01 -10.42
N ASP A 120 5.19 12.74 -10.37
CA ASP A 120 5.15 14.16 -10.70
C ASP A 120 6.11 14.98 -9.83
N ARG A 121 6.19 14.65 -8.54
CA ARG A 121 7.14 15.27 -7.61
C ARG A 121 8.58 14.88 -7.93
N SER A 122 8.80 13.61 -8.30
CA SER A 122 10.13 13.12 -8.67
C SER A 122 10.64 13.77 -9.96
N LEU A 123 9.76 14.04 -10.93
CA LEU A 123 10.06 14.82 -12.14
C LEU A 123 10.43 16.27 -11.79
N LYS A 124 9.60 16.94 -10.97
CA LYS A 124 9.87 18.33 -10.51
C LYS A 124 11.20 18.46 -9.77
N ASN A 125 11.60 17.42 -9.03
CA ASN A 125 12.86 17.40 -8.28
C ASN A 125 14.05 16.89 -9.09
N GLY A 126 13.88 16.53 -10.37
CA GLY A 126 14.94 15.98 -11.22
C GLY A 126 15.47 14.61 -10.78
N ILE A 127 14.66 13.86 -10.01
CA ILE A 127 15.00 12.49 -9.58
C ILE A 127 14.81 11.51 -10.75
N ILE A 128 13.77 11.74 -11.56
CA ILE A 128 13.43 10.94 -12.75
C ILE A 128 13.25 11.86 -13.95
N ASN A 129 13.39 11.33 -15.16
CA ASN A 129 13.14 12.04 -16.42
C ASN A 129 11.77 11.65 -17.03
N HIS A 130 11.27 12.47 -17.96
CA HIS A 130 9.98 12.23 -18.62
C HIS A 130 9.97 10.94 -19.45
N ASP A 131 11.09 10.60 -20.10
CA ASP A 131 11.19 9.41 -20.94
C ASP A 131 10.99 8.10 -20.17
N SER A 132 11.37 8.09 -18.88
CA SER A 132 11.26 6.91 -18.02
C SER A 132 9.96 6.86 -17.20
N GLN A 133 9.15 7.93 -17.20
CA GLN A 133 7.98 8.07 -16.33
C GLN A 133 7.02 6.87 -16.40
N GLN A 134 6.68 6.43 -17.61
CA GLN A 134 5.72 5.34 -17.80
C GLN A 134 6.27 3.99 -17.33
N MET A 135 7.54 3.71 -17.63
CA MET A 135 8.23 2.50 -17.16
C MET A 135 8.31 2.48 -15.63
N ILE A 136 8.62 3.63 -15.02
CA ILE A 136 8.69 3.76 -13.56
C ILE A 136 7.32 3.56 -12.92
N HIS A 137 6.27 4.13 -13.51
CA HIS A 137 4.91 3.91 -13.07
C HIS A 137 4.58 2.42 -13.05
N TYR A 138 4.82 1.73 -14.17
CA TYR A 138 4.61 0.30 -14.30
C TYR A 138 5.37 -0.48 -13.22
N LEU A 139 6.69 -0.28 -13.10
CA LEU A 139 7.52 -1.02 -12.16
C LEU A 139 7.13 -0.78 -10.69
N ILE A 140 6.79 0.46 -10.31
CA ILE A 140 6.35 0.74 -8.93
C ILE A 140 5.00 0.09 -8.66
N VAL A 141 4.03 0.26 -9.55
CA VAL A 141 2.69 -0.33 -9.36
C VAL A 141 2.78 -1.85 -9.31
N GLU A 142 3.52 -2.48 -10.22
CA GLU A 142 3.69 -3.93 -10.27
C GLU A 142 4.40 -4.46 -9.01
N HIS A 143 5.60 -3.97 -8.72
CA HIS A 143 6.41 -4.49 -7.60
C HIS A 143 5.75 -4.24 -6.25
N VAL A 144 5.15 -3.06 -6.04
CA VAL A 144 4.45 -2.75 -4.78
C VAL A 144 3.15 -3.55 -4.68
N THR A 145 2.39 -3.72 -5.75
CA THR A 145 1.18 -4.59 -5.71
C THR A 145 1.56 -6.02 -5.37
N LYS A 146 2.61 -6.57 -6.01
CA LYS A 146 3.13 -7.90 -5.68
C LYS A 146 3.58 -7.98 -4.22
N LEU A 147 4.34 -6.99 -3.73
CA LEU A 147 4.74 -6.92 -2.32
C LEU A 147 3.53 -6.95 -1.38
N LEU A 148 2.52 -6.11 -1.64
CA LEU A 148 1.34 -5.98 -0.79
C LEU A 148 0.54 -7.29 -0.75
N LEU A 149 0.35 -7.95 -1.89
CA LEU A 149 -0.42 -9.19 -1.98
C LEU A 149 0.33 -10.40 -1.39
N THR A 150 1.66 -10.42 -1.46
CA THR A 150 2.47 -11.54 -0.95
C THR A 150 2.83 -11.40 0.53
N ARG A 151 2.94 -10.17 1.05
CA ARG A 151 3.39 -9.91 2.42
C ARG A 151 2.27 -9.56 3.39
N SER A 152 1.14 -9.05 2.90
CA SER A 152 -0.01 -8.83 3.79
C SER A 152 -0.47 -10.17 4.35
N SER A 153 -0.71 -10.22 5.65
CA SER A 153 -1.29 -11.40 6.31
C SER A 153 -2.77 -11.23 6.61
N SER A 154 -3.33 -10.05 6.37
CA SER A 154 -4.66 -9.68 6.87
C SER A 154 -5.41 -8.68 5.99
N LEU A 155 -5.25 -8.78 4.67
CA LEU A 155 -6.01 -7.97 3.73
C LEU A 155 -7.52 -8.28 3.88
N ARG A 156 -8.28 -7.30 4.39
CA ARG A 156 -9.73 -7.40 4.65
C ARG A 156 -10.55 -6.80 3.53
N SER A 157 -10.04 -5.76 2.87
CA SER A 157 -10.76 -5.09 1.79
C SER A 157 -9.88 -4.77 0.60
N LEU A 158 -10.43 -5.02 -0.59
CA LEU A 158 -9.90 -4.64 -1.89
C LEU A 158 -10.97 -3.80 -2.61
N ASP A 159 -10.69 -2.51 -2.80
CA ASP A 159 -11.60 -1.54 -3.39
C ASP A 159 -11.05 -1.07 -4.75
N LEU A 160 -11.71 -1.54 -5.81
CA LEU A 160 -11.45 -1.24 -7.21
C LEU A 160 -12.44 -0.20 -7.77
N ARG A 161 -13.24 0.46 -6.92
CA ARG A 161 -14.11 1.55 -7.37
C ARG A 161 -13.28 2.75 -7.77
N TYR A 162 -13.81 3.52 -8.72
CA TYR A 162 -13.16 4.71 -9.27
C TYR A 162 -11.81 4.41 -9.96
N CYS A 163 -11.65 3.18 -10.47
CA CYS A 163 -10.62 2.87 -11.43
C CYS A 163 -11.21 3.04 -12.84
N ASP A 164 -11.31 4.30 -13.27
CA ASP A 164 -11.75 4.71 -14.61
C ASP A 164 -10.63 4.53 -15.65
N ASP A 165 -10.82 5.06 -16.86
CA ASP A 165 -9.87 4.92 -17.97
C ASP A 165 -8.46 5.39 -17.60
N GLU A 166 -8.32 6.40 -16.73
CA GLU A 166 -7.00 6.87 -16.29
C GLU A 166 -6.28 5.88 -15.37
N MET A 167 -7.00 4.95 -14.73
CA MET A 167 -6.47 3.95 -13.81
C MET A 167 -6.55 2.53 -14.39
N LEU A 168 -6.86 2.39 -15.68
CA LEU A 168 -6.96 1.11 -16.36
C LEU A 168 -5.63 0.33 -16.30
N ASP A 169 -4.51 1.03 -16.41
CA ASP A 169 -3.18 0.46 -16.29
C ASP A 169 -2.94 -0.21 -14.92
N CYS A 170 -3.37 0.43 -13.83
CA CYS A 170 -3.28 -0.11 -12.48
C CYS A 170 -4.15 -1.37 -12.31
N LEU A 171 -5.33 -1.41 -12.94
CA LEU A 171 -6.20 -2.59 -12.94
C LEU A 171 -5.57 -3.74 -13.73
N GLU A 172 -5.02 -3.44 -14.91
CA GLU A 172 -4.32 -4.43 -15.75
C GLU A 172 -3.11 -5.03 -15.03
N ILE A 173 -2.32 -4.19 -14.36
CA ILE A 173 -1.18 -4.64 -13.56
C ILE A 173 -1.65 -5.51 -12.39
N LEU A 174 -2.72 -5.12 -11.67
CA LEU A 174 -3.29 -5.95 -10.61
C LEU A 174 -3.73 -7.31 -11.14
N ALA A 175 -4.43 -7.36 -12.27
CA ALA A 175 -4.86 -8.61 -12.90
C ALA A 175 -3.66 -9.49 -13.25
N SER A 176 -2.64 -8.92 -13.90
CA SER A 176 -1.40 -9.61 -14.24
C SER A 176 -0.68 -10.15 -13.00
N VAL A 177 -0.56 -9.36 -11.93
CA VAL A 177 0.05 -9.81 -10.67
C VAL A 177 -0.75 -10.96 -10.08
N LEU A 178 -2.08 -10.88 -10.04
CA LEU A 178 -2.92 -11.95 -9.52
C LEU A 178 -2.81 -13.25 -10.34
N GLU A 179 -2.69 -13.14 -11.68
CA GLU A 179 -2.54 -14.28 -12.59
C GLU A 179 -1.16 -14.94 -12.46
N ASN A 180 -0.09 -14.13 -12.41
CA ASN A 180 1.28 -14.60 -12.54
C ASN A 180 1.99 -14.86 -11.21
N THR A 181 1.43 -14.42 -10.08
CA THR A 181 2.03 -14.69 -8.76
C THR A 181 1.86 -16.16 -8.40
N THR A 182 2.98 -16.88 -8.35
CA THR A 182 3.05 -18.30 -7.97
C THR A 182 3.09 -18.48 -6.46
N GLU A 183 3.54 -17.46 -5.71
CA GLU A 183 3.48 -17.46 -4.25
C GLU A 183 2.02 -17.55 -3.75
N ALA A 184 1.82 -18.20 -2.61
CA ALA A 184 0.51 -18.28 -1.98
C ALA A 184 0.05 -16.86 -1.59
N LEU A 185 -1.11 -16.44 -2.10
CA LEU A 185 -1.72 -15.16 -1.78
C LEU A 185 -2.60 -15.28 -0.53
N ASP A 186 -1.99 -15.72 0.57
CA ASP A 186 -2.69 -15.99 1.84
C ASP A 186 -3.42 -14.76 2.37
N CYS A 187 -2.96 -13.56 2.00
CA CYS A 187 -3.64 -12.30 2.32
C CYS A 187 -5.11 -12.31 1.89
N LEU A 188 -5.43 -13.00 0.79
CA LEU A 188 -6.75 -13.01 0.20
C LEU A 188 -7.71 -13.98 0.90
N ILE A 189 -7.20 -14.92 1.72
CA ILE A 189 -8.04 -15.82 2.52
C ILE A 189 -8.94 -15.02 3.47
N TYR A 190 -8.46 -13.89 3.96
CA TYR A 190 -9.18 -13.03 4.91
C TYR A 190 -9.93 -11.87 4.23
N LEU A 191 -9.98 -11.84 2.90
CA LEU A 191 -10.69 -10.81 2.16
C LEU A 191 -12.20 -10.93 2.43
N LYS A 192 -12.79 -9.87 3.00
CA LYS A 192 -14.22 -9.80 3.34
C LYS A 192 -14.97 -8.85 2.43
N ASP A 193 -14.33 -7.76 2.04
CA ASP A 193 -14.96 -6.66 1.31
C ASP A 193 -14.28 -6.46 -0.04
N PHE A 194 -14.88 -6.97 -1.11
CA PHE A 194 -14.48 -6.67 -2.47
C PHE A 194 -15.45 -5.64 -3.08
N LYS A 195 -14.94 -4.50 -3.52
CA LYS A 195 -15.77 -3.41 -4.08
C LYS A 195 -15.28 -3.09 -5.48
N TYR A 196 -16.19 -2.96 -6.43
CA TYR A 196 -15.88 -2.55 -7.80
C TYR A 196 -17.04 -1.71 -8.35
N SER A 197 -16.79 -0.94 -9.41
CA SER A 197 -17.79 -0.12 -10.08
C SER A 197 -17.63 -0.21 -11.59
N GLY A 198 -18.75 -0.40 -12.29
CA GLY A 198 -18.76 -0.48 -13.75
C GLY A 198 -18.36 -1.86 -14.30
N SER A 199 -18.64 -2.05 -15.60
CA SER A 199 -18.15 -3.19 -16.37
C SER A 199 -16.83 -2.78 -17.05
N ASN A 200 -15.71 -3.29 -16.54
CA ASN A 200 -14.42 -3.17 -17.21
C ASN A 200 -14.00 -4.57 -17.72
N GLN A 201 -13.42 -4.64 -18.92
CA GLN A 201 -12.94 -5.88 -19.56
C GLN A 201 -11.90 -6.63 -18.70
N VAL A 202 -11.25 -5.95 -17.76
CA VAL A 202 -10.26 -6.54 -16.82
C VAL A 202 -10.93 -7.29 -15.66
N MET A 203 -12.15 -6.93 -15.28
CA MET A 203 -12.80 -7.50 -14.09
C MET A 203 -12.97 -9.02 -14.14
N PRO A 204 -13.36 -9.66 -15.26
CA PRO A 204 -13.44 -11.12 -15.35
C PRO A 204 -12.12 -11.83 -15.01
N ARG A 205 -10.98 -11.26 -15.42
CA ARG A 205 -9.64 -11.79 -15.11
C ARG A 205 -9.34 -11.72 -13.62
N ILE A 206 -9.60 -10.56 -13.00
CA ILE A 206 -9.46 -10.38 -11.55
C ILE A 206 -10.36 -11.37 -10.80
N PHE A 207 -11.63 -11.52 -11.20
CA PHE A 207 -12.54 -12.47 -10.56
C PHE A 207 -12.09 -13.91 -10.70
N ALA A 208 -11.61 -14.33 -11.87
CA ALA A 208 -11.09 -15.69 -12.06
C ALA A 208 -9.89 -15.96 -11.15
N SER A 209 -8.95 -15.02 -11.06
CA SER A 209 -7.77 -15.13 -10.18
C SER A 209 -8.15 -15.11 -8.70
N LEU A 210 -9.10 -14.27 -8.30
CA LEU A 210 -9.60 -14.25 -6.92
C LEU A 210 -10.36 -15.55 -6.59
N THR A 211 -11.21 -16.07 -7.47
CA THR A 211 -11.99 -17.29 -7.20
C THR A 211 -11.11 -18.53 -7.10
N SER A 212 -10.05 -18.61 -7.92
CA SER A 212 -9.10 -19.73 -7.86
C SER A 212 -8.20 -19.70 -6.63
N LYS A 213 -7.91 -18.52 -6.07
CA LYS A 213 -7.00 -18.34 -4.93
C LYS A 213 -7.69 -18.07 -3.59
N CYS A 214 -8.96 -17.64 -3.58
CA CYS A 214 -9.73 -17.30 -2.39
C CYS A 214 -10.85 -18.31 -2.13
N GLN A 215 -10.76 -19.09 -1.06
CA GLN A 215 -11.82 -20.04 -0.67
C GLN A 215 -13.03 -19.36 0.01
N ASN A 216 -12.92 -18.08 0.37
CA ASN A 216 -13.90 -17.37 1.21
C ASN A 216 -14.77 -16.33 0.50
N ILE A 217 -14.55 -16.06 -0.79
CA ILE A 217 -15.44 -15.17 -1.55
C ILE A 217 -16.71 -15.95 -1.86
N LYS A 218 -17.64 -15.97 -0.90
CA LYS A 218 -18.86 -16.78 -0.95
C LYS A 218 -20.03 -16.08 -1.64
N GLN A 219 -19.90 -14.81 -2.02
CA GLN A 219 -20.91 -14.09 -2.79
C GLN A 219 -20.25 -13.07 -3.71
N LEU A 220 -20.58 -13.17 -5.00
CA LEU A 220 -20.45 -12.13 -6.01
C LEU A 220 -21.86 -11.76 -6.48
#